data_AF-A0A1M7TRI5-F1
#
_entry.id   AF-A0A1M7TRI5-F1
#
_cell.length_a   1.000
_cell.length_b   1.000
_cell.length_c   1.000
_cell.angle_alpha   90.00
_cell.angle_beta   90.00
_cell.angle_gamma   90.00
#
_symmetry.space_group_name_H-M   'P 1'
#
loop_
_entity.id
_entity.type
_entity.pdbx_description
1 polymer ?
#
loop_
_entity_poly.entity_id
_entity_poly.type
_entity_poly.pdbx_seq_one_letter_code
_entity_poly.pdbx_strand_id
1 'polypeptide(L)'
;MSTESEEASRIAVSRDDGGPATVFEHLWTPYRMAYIRGEGKPTGAHDCPFCLIPQMDDEEGLVVARGEHVFAVLNLYPYNAGHLMLVPYRHVPDYTDLTAAEVAELGGFTQTAMRVVRAVSGAHGFNIGMNQGSVAGAGIADHLHQHAVPRWGGDTNFMPVIGLTRVLPQVLRETRALLAQHWPDGRPVPEA
;
A
#
# COMPACT_ATOMS: atom_id res chain seq x y z
N MET A 1 22.95 -55.80 -34.69
CA MET A 1 21.65 -55.15 -34.95
C MET A 1 21.27 -54.41 -33.70
N SER A 2 20.92 -53.13 -33.86
CA SER A 2 20.18 -52.30 -32.90
C SER A 2 20.96 -51.86 -31.66
N THR A 3 20.96 -50.63 -31.16
CA THR A 3 20.66 -49.24 -31.60
C THR A 3 20.83 -48.44 -30.29
N GLU A 4 21.56 -47.33 -30.34
CA GLU A 4 21.38 -46.10 -29.54
C GLU A 4 21.07 -46.19 -28.03
N SER A 5 21.95 -45.60 -27.21
CA SER A 5 21.57 -44.36 -26.49
C SER A 5 22.79 -43.77 -25.78
N GLU A 6 23.23 -42.62 -26.30
CA GLU A 6 24.01 -41.64 -25.56
C GLU A 6 23.16 -41.10 -24.40
N GLU A 7 23.42 -41.56 -23.17
CA GLU A 7 22.92 -40.88 -21.98
C GLU A 7 23.97 -39.86 -21.53
N ALA A 8 23.95 -38.71 -22.21
CA ALA A 8 24.59 -37.50 -21.72
C ALA A 8 24.03 -37.21 -20.33
N SER A 9 24.87 -37.38 -19.30
CA SER A 9 24.59 -37.00 -17.92
C SER A 9 24.14 -35.55 -17.88
N ARG A 10 22.83 -35.35 -17.85
CA ARG A 10 22.22 -34.04 -17.61
C ARG A 10 22.50 -33.71 -16.16
N ILE A 11 23.37 -32.73 -15.94
CA ILE A 11 23.49 -32.04 -14.66
C ILE A 11 22.07 -31.63 -14.25
N ALA A 12 21.57 -32.21 -13.15
CA ALA A 12 20.31 -31.80 -12.58
C ALA A 12 20.45 -30.35 -12.11
N VAL A 13 19.86 -29.42 -12.87
CA VAL A 13 19.71 -28.04 -12.42
C VAL A 13 18.76 -28.08 -11.23
N SER A 14 19.32 -27.82 -10.04
CA SER A 14 18.58 -27.52 -8.83
C SER A 14 17.49 -26.50 -9.14
N ARG A 15 16.22 -26.85 -8.92
CA ARG A 15 15.07 -25.93 -9.03
C ARG A 15 14.90 -25.07 -7.77
N ASP A 16 16.00 -24.65 -7.18
CA ASP A 16 16.01 -23.77 -6.00
C ASP A 16 17.08 -22.70 -6.15
N ASP A 17 17.07 -22.00 -7.28
CA ASP A 17 17.91 -20.85 -7.58
C ASP A 17 17.35 -19.55 -7.00
N GLY A 18 16.45 -19.63 -6.00
CA GLY A 18 16.03 -18.48 -5.22
C GLY A 18 15.70 -17.28 -6.11
N GLY A 19 14.78 -17.49 -7.07
CA GLY A 19 14.40 -16.47 -8.03
C GLY A 19 14.03 -15.15 -7.35
N PRO A 20 13.92 -14.03 -8.07
CA PRO A 20 13.76 -12.69 -7.47
C PRO A 20 12.64 -12.62 -6.41
N ALA A 21 11.63 -13.48 -6.48
CA ALA A 21 10.65 -13.71 -5.42
C ALA A 21 11.25 -13.98 -4.03
N THR A 22 12.26 -14.86 -3.88
CA THR A 22 12.86 -15.20 -2.58
C THR A 22 13.80 -14.11 -2.07
N VAL A 23 14.51 -13.40 -2.95
CA VAL A 23 15.33 -12.23 -2.58
C VAL A 23 14.44 -11.10 -2.05
N PHE A 24 13.27 -10.88 -2.65
CA PHE A 24 12.29 -9.91 -2.15
C PHE A 24 11.53 -10.38 -0.90
N GLU A 25 11.32 -11.69 -0.72
CA GLU A 25 10.80 -12.25 0.53
C GLU A 25 11.77 -12.04 1.71
N HIS A 26 13.08 -12.03 1.43
CA HIS A 26 14.13 -11.84 2.45
C HIS A 26 14.39 -10.37 2.81
N LEU A 27 13.98 -9.41 1.98
CA LEU A 27 14.26 -7.98 2.20
C LEU A 27 13.29 -7.32 3.19
N TRP A 28 12.10 -7.88 3.44
CA TRP A 28 11.08 -7.31 4.33
C TRP A 28 10.32 -8.37 5.15
N THR A 29 11.04 -9.40 5.55
CA THR A 29 10.56 -10.66 6.16
C THR A 29 9.88 -10.56 7.53
N PRO A 30 10.02 -9.51 8.38
CA PRO A 30 9.29 -9.52 9.64
C PRO A 30 7.77 -9.35 9.46
N TYR A 31 7.34 -8.43 8.58
CA TYR A 31 5.93 -8.01 8.51
C TYR A 31 5.09 -8.87 7.56
N ARG A 32 5.67 -9.35 6.45
CA ARG A 32 4.96 -10.19 5.48
C ARG A 32 4.81 -11.64 5.96
N MET A 33 5.76 -12.18 6.71
CA MET A 33 5.72 -13.57 7.18
C MET A 33 4.74 -13.78 8.34
N ALA A 34 4.63 -12.82 9.25
CA ALA A 34 3.57 -12.79 10.26
C ALA A 34 2.16 -12.77 9.62
N TYR A 35 2.04 -12.12 8.46
CA TYR A 35 0.79 -12.00 7.72
C TYR A 35 0.40 -13.23 6.90
N ILE A 36 1.34 -13.82 6.16
CA ILE A 36 1.06 -14.91 5.21
C ILE A 36 0.89 -16.27 5.91
N ARG A 37 1.54 -16.49 7.07
CA ARG A 37 1.46 -17.77 7.78
C ARG A 37 0.27 -17.88 8.74
N GLY A 38 -0.55 -16.85 8.89
CA GLY A 38 -1.66 -16.84 9.87
C GLY A 38 -1.21 -16.83 11.34
N GLU A 39 0.09 -16.98 11.60
CA GLU A 39 0.76 -16.78 12.87
C GLU A 39 1.18 -15.31 12.98
N GLY A 40 0.26 -14.43 13.39
CA GLY A 40 0.55 -13.00 13.57
C GLY A 40 -0.39 -12.04 12.87
N LYS A 41 -1.70 -12.36 12.79
CA LYS A 41 -2.67 -11.27 12.71
C LYS A 41 -2.45 -10.38 13.94
N PRO A 42 -2.18 -9.08 13.81
CA PRO A 42 -1.98 -8.20 14.96
C PRO A 42 -3.21 -8.26 15.86
N THR A 43 -3.14 -8.95 17.00
CA THR A 43 -4.28 -9.08 17.92
C THR A 43 -4.33 -7.95 18.96
N GLY A 44 -3.65 -6.84 18.68
CA GLY A 44 -3.65 -5.64 19.52
C GLY A 44 -2.83 -4.50 18.91
N ALA A 45 -2.90 -3.32 19.54
CA ALA A 45 -2.26 -2.10 19.07
C ALA A 45 -0.74 -2.20 18.93
N HIS A 46 -0.09 -3.11 19.66
CA HIS A 46 1.38 -3.25 19.69
C HIS A 46 1.99 -3.81 18.40
N ASP A 47 1.22 -4.61 17.64
CA ASP A 47 1.69 -5.24 16.39
C ASP A 47 1.04 -4.62 15.14
N CYS A 48 0.22 -3.57 15.31
CA CYS A 48 -0.49 -2.94 14.21
C CYS A 48 0.44 -2.01 13.42
N PRO A 49 0.67 -2.25 12.11
CA PRO A 49 1.51 -1.37 11.30
C PRO A 49 1.06 0.09 11.32
N PHE A 50 -0.25 0.34 11.33
CA PHE A 50 -0.82 1.68 11.36
C PHE A 50 -0.67 2.40 12.70
N CYS A 51 -0.44 1.69 13.80
CA CYS A 51 -0.04 2.29 15.07
C CYS A 51 1.46 2.60 15.12
N LEU A 52 2.28 1.79 14.44
CA LEU A 52 3.74 1.92 14.42
C LEU A 52 4.22 3.00 13.45
N ILE A 53 3.63 3.10 12.26
CA ILE A 53 4.01 4.05 11.21
C ILE A 53 4.07 5.50 11.71
N PRO A 54 3.10 6.01 12.48
CA PRO A 54 3.17 7.36 13.04
C PRO A 54 4.38 7.62 13.95
N GLN A 55 5.01 6.59 14.51
CA GLN A 55 6.19 6.71 15.37
C GLN A 55 7.51 6.65 14.58
N MET A 56 7.45 6.34 13.28
CA MET A 56 8.59 6.30 12.38
C MET A 56 8.80 7.66 11.71
N ASP A 57 10.01 7.86 11.19
CA ASP A 57 10.29 8.93 10.25
C ASP A 57 9.44 8.75 8.99
N ASP A 58 9.01 9.87 8.39
CA ASP A 58 8.04 9.81 7.30
C ASP A 58 8.56 9.07 6.06
N GLU A 59 9.86 9.17 5.78
CA GLU A 59 10.53 8.46 4.69
C GLU A 59 10.51 6.95 4.89
N GLU A 60 10.60 6.49 6.14
CA GLU A 60 10.61 5.06 6.49
C GLU A 60 9.19 4.50 6.50
N GLY A 61 8.25 5.23 7.09
CA GLY A 61 6.84 4.87 7.15
C GLY A 61 6.07 5.12 5.85
N LEU A 62 6.70 5.76 4.85
CA LEU A 62 6.06 6.26 3.62
C LEU A 62 4.89 7.22 3.88
N VAL A 63 4.96 7.99 4.97
CA VAL A 63 3.94 8.96 5.39
C VAL A 63 4.02 10.17 4.46
N VAL A 64 2.91 10.51 3.80
CA VAL A 64 2.82 11.65 2.90
C VAL A 64 2.46 12.92 3.65
N ALA A 65 1.54 12.82 4.63
CA ALA A 65 1.11 13.95 5.43
C ALA A 65 0.53 13.51 6.77
N ARG A 66 0.63 14.40 7.76
CA ARG A 66 0.15 14.21 9.13
C ARG A 66 -0.87 15.29 9.48
N GLY A 67 -2.02 14.88 9.99
CA GLY A 67 -3.08 15.75 10.49
C GLY A 67 -3.14 15.73 12.01
N GLU A 68 -4.28 16.14 12.54
CA GLU A 68 -4.55 16.12 13.99
C GLU A 68 -5.05 14.73 14.44
N HIS A 69 -5.97 14.13 13.69
CA HIS A 69 -6.60 12.84 13.99
C HIS A 69 -6.28 11.76 12.94
N VAL A 70 -5.91 12.14 11.73
CA VAL A 70 -5.59 11.21 10.63
C VAL A 70 -4.23 11.50 9.99
N PHE A 71 -3.69 10.52 9.28
CA PHE A 71 -2.52 10.68 8.42
C PHE A 71 -2.75 10.02 7.06
N ALA A 72 -2.01 10.48 6.06
CA ALA A 72 -1.96 9.88 4.72
C ALA A 72 -0.64 9.14 4.54
N VAL A 73 -0.70 7.90 4.06
CA VAL A 73 0.46 7.02 3.85
C VAL A 73 0.34 6.29 2.52
N LEU A 74 1.45 6.04 1.82
CA LEU A 74 1.40 5.20 0.63
C LEU A 74 1.12 3.74 0.97
N ASN A 75 0.37 3.06 0.11
CA ASN A 75 0.28 1.61 0.18
C ASN A 75 1.59 0.99 -0.31
N LEU A 76 2.17 0.11 0.51
CA LEU A 76 3.39 -0.63 0.19
C LEU A 76 3.20 -1.57 -1.02
N TYR A 77 1.97 -2.03 -1.26
CA TYR A 77 1.58 -2.85 -2.39
C TYR A 77 0.51 -2.13 -3.23
N PRO A 78 0.89 -1.08 -3.97
CA PRO A 78 -0.06 -0.22 -4.66
C PRO A 78 -0.76 -0.94 -5.82
N TYR A 79 -2.04 -0.65 -6.05
CA TYR A 79 -2.73 -1.06 -7.28
C TYR A 79 -2.24 -0.23 -8.47
N ASN A 80 -2.07 1.08 -8.25
CA ASN A 80 -1.49 2.05 -9.19
C ASN A 80 -0.54 2.98 -8.42
N ALA A 81 0.44 3.57 -9.13
CA ALA A 81 1.31 4.58 -8.54
C ALA A 81 0.49 5.73 -7.92
N GLY A 82 0.83 6.15 -6.72
CA GLY A 82 0.04 7.13 -5.95
C GLY A 82 -1.14 6.54 -5.17
N HIS A 83 -1.26 5.22 -5.05
CA HIS A 83 -2.22 4.58 -4.14
C HIS A 83 -1.90 4.97 -2.68
N LEU A 84 -2.79 5.78 -2.11
CA LEU A 84 -2.72 6.27 -0.73
C LEU A 84 -3.73 5.53 0.16
N MET A 85 -3.42 5.47 1.44
CA MET A 85 -4.32 5.10 2.52
C MET A 85 -4.42 6.26 3.50
N LEU A 86 -5.65 6.53 3.94
CA LEU A 86 -5.95 7.53 4.95
C LEU A 86 -6.39 6.80 6.20
N VAL A 87 -5.72 7.12 7.30
CA VAL A 87 -5.71 6.27 8.48
C VAL A 87 -5.88 7.13 9.73
N PRO A 88 -6.86 6.86 10.60
CA PRO A 88 -6.93 7.52 11.91
C PRO A 88 -5.75 7.08 12.77
N TYR A 89 -5.21 7.98 13.59
CA TYR A 89 -4.17 7.62 14.57
C TYR A 89 -4.70 6.65 15.61
N ARG A 90 -5.96 6.80 16.01
CA ARG A 90 -6.63 5.90 16.96
C ARG A 90 -6.82 4.54 16.31
N HIS A 91 -6.45 3.49 17.05
CA HIS A 91 -6.68 2.10 16.66
C HIS A 91 -8.18 1.79 16.79
N VAL A 92 -8.88 1.83 15.67
CA VAL A 92 -10.33 1.60 15.59
C VAL A 92 -10.66 0.81 14.34
N PRO A 93 -11.39 -0.32 14.44
CA PRO A 93 -11.65 -1.19 13.30
C PRO A 93 -12.78 -0.67 12.41
N ASP A 94 -13.87 -0.19 13.01
CA ASP A 94 -15.11 0.11 12.31
C ASP A 94 -15.27 1.60 12.03
N TYR A 95 -15.80 1.93 10.85
CA TYR A 95 -16.11 3.30 10.48
C TYR A 95 -17.16 3.94 11.40
N THR A 96 -18.10 3.16 11.92
CA THR A 96 -19.14 3.67 12.82
C THR A 96 -18.61 4.14 14.16
N ASP A 97 -17.39 3.70 14.52
CA ASP A 97 -16.75 4.03 15.79
C ASP A 97 -15.88 5.29 15.71
N LEU A 98 -15.78 5.91 14.53
CA LEU A 98 -15.09 7.20 14.37
C LEU A 98 -15.88 8.33 15.02
N THR A 99 -15.16 9.24 15.67
CA THR A 99 -15.72 10.51 16.15
C THR A 99 -16.04 11.43 14.97
N ALA A 100 -16.93 12.41 15.19
CA ALA A 100 -17.27 13.38 14.14
C ALA A 100 -16.04 14.16 13.62
N ALA A 101 -15.07 14.44 14.49
CA ALA A 101 -13.83 15.12 14.12
C ALA A 101 -12.94 14.24 13.24
N GLU A 102 -12.76 12.96 13.61
CA GLU A 102 -12.03 11.98 12.78
C GLU A 102 -12.68 11.80 11.41
N VAL A 103 -14.01 11.70 11.33
CA VAL A 103 -14.73 11.59 10.06
C VAL A 103 -14.52 12.82 9.19
N ALA A 104 -14.65 14.02 9.77
CA ALA A 104 -14.47 15.27 9.04
C ALA A 104 -13.05 15.39 8.49
N GLU A 105 -12.04 15.08 9.30
CA GLU A 105 -10.65 15.17 8.87
C GLU A 105 -10.28 14.07 7.88
N LEU A 106 -10.77 12.83 8.06
CA LEU A 106 -10.59 11.74 7.08
C LEU A 106 -11.15 12.15 5.71
N GLY A 107 -12.35 12.74 5.67
CA GLY A 107 -12.94 13.28 4.45
C GLY A 107 -12.12 14.41 3.85
N GLY A 108 -11.66 15.36 4.66
CA GLY A 108 -10.81 16.47 4.23
C GLY A 108 -9.47 15.99 3.65
N PHE A 109 -8.79 15.06 4.32
CA PHE A 109 -7.57 14.43 3.82
C PHE A 109 -7.82 13.69 2.51
N THR A 110 -8.98 13.06 2.35
CA THR A 110 -9.33 12.34 1.11
C THR A 110 -9.38 13.29 -0.08
N GLN A 111 -10.06 14.42 0.11
CA GLN A 111 -10.14 15.46 -0.92
C GLN A 111 -8.76 16.02 -1.26
N THR A 112 -7.93 16.28 -0.24
CA THR A 112 -6.56 16.77 -0.44
C THR A 112 -5.70 15.76 -1.18
N ALA A 113 -5.71 14.49 -0.77
CA ALA A 113 -5.01 13.41 -1.46
C ALA A 113 -5.39 13.35 -2.95
N MET A 114 -6.69 13.40 -3.27
CA MET A 114 -7.15 13.39 -4.66
C MET A 114 -6.67 14.60 -5.46
N ARG A 115 -6.70 15.82 -4.88
CA ARG A 115 -6.20 17.04 -5.53
C ARG A 115 -4.70 16.94 -5.80
N VAL A 116 -3.92 16.54 -4.79
CA VAL A 116 -2.46 16.44 -4.87
C VAL A 116 -2.05 15.38 -5.89
N VAL A 117 -2.60 14.17 -5.79
CA VAL A 117 -2.28 13.09 -6.74
C VAL A 117 -2.67 13.48 -8.15
N ARG A 118 -3.82 14.11 -8.35
CA ARG A 118 -4.25 14.60 -9.68
C ARG A 118 -3.27 15.63 -10.25
N ALA A 119 -2.87 16.61 -9.45
CA ALA A 119 -1.94 17.65 -9.88
C ALA A 119 -0.58 17.08 -10.27
N VAL A 120 -0.08 16.09 -9.51
CA VAL A 120 1.24 15.48 -9.70
C VAL A 120 1.27 14.48 -10.87
N SER A 121 0.24 13.65 -11.01
CA SER A 121 0.26 12.48 -11.90
C SER A 121 -0.69 12.57 -13.10
N GLY A 122 -1.57 13.57 -13.13
CA GLY A 122 -2.59 13.69 -14.16
C GLY A 122 -3.69 12.63 -14.09
N ALA A 123 -3.95 12.05 -12.91
CA ALA A 123 -4.99 11.04 -12.73
C ALA A 123 -6.38 11.53 -13.21
N HIS A 124 -7.03 10.75 -14.07
CA HIS A 124 -8.34 11.08 -14.65
C HIS A 124 -9.50 10.80 -13.68
N GLY A 125 -9.31 9.88 -12.74
CA GLY A 125 -10.32 9.47 -11.77
C GLY A 125 -9.72 8.82 -10.53
N PHE A 126 -10.58 8.43 -9.59
CA PHE A 126 -10.18 7.76 -8.35
C PHE A 126 -11.20 6.70 -7.95
N ASN A 127 -10.72 5.60 -7.35
CA ASN A 127 -11.54 4.76 -6.50
C ASN A 127 -11.24 5.09 -5.05
N ILE A 128 -12.31 5.36 -4.29
CA ILE A 128 -12.24 5.59 -2.85
C ILE A 128 -13.03 4.48 -2.17
N GLY A 129 -12.47 3.83 -1.15
CA GLY A 129 -13.17 2.74 -0.48
C GLY A 129 -12.48 2.24 0.78
N MET A 130 -13.25 1.54 1.60
CA MET A 130 -12.81 0.87 2.82
C MET A 130 -13.35 -0.57 2.79
N ASN A 131 -12.52 -1.52 3.20
CA ASN A 131 -12.98 -2.87 3.49
C ASN A 131 -13.26 -2.96 5.00
N GLN A 132 -14.49 -3.25 5.39
CA GLN A 132 -14.92 -3.29 6.79
C GLN A 132 -15.07 -4.73 7.28
N GLY A 133 -14.21 -5.13 8.22
CA GLY A 133 -14.12 -6.49 8.75
C GLY A 133 -13.34 -7.45 7.84
N SER A 134 -12.89 -8.57 8.42
CA SER A 134 -12.03 -9.55 7.74
C SER A 134 -12.69 -10.19 6.50
N VAL A 135 -14.01 -10.40 6.54
CA VAL A 135 -14.78 -11.01 5.43
C VAL A 135 -14.87 -10.07 4.22
N ALA A 136 -14.80 -8.76 4.42
CA ALA A 136 -14.78 -7.78 3.33
C ALA A 136 -13.40 -7.66 2.65
N GLY A 137 -12.42 -8.46 3.07
CA GLY A 137 -11.06 -8.41 2.51
C GLY A 137 -10.20 -7.30 3.09
N ALA A 138 -10.51 -6.82 4.30
CA ALA A 138 -9.61 -5.93 5.03
C ALA A 138 -8.32 -6.68 5.36
N GLY A 139 -7.19 -6.20 4.82
CA GLY A 139 -5.87 -6.77 5.11
C GLY A 139 -5.60 -6.68 6.60
N ILE A 140 -5.62 -5.46 7.14
CA ILE A 140 -5.53 -5.14 8.57
C ILE A 140 -6.93 -4.80 9.07
N ALA A 141 -7.69 -5.81 9.48
CA ALA A 141 -9.11 -5.65 9.83
C ALA A 141 -9.35 -4.85 11.12
N ASP A 142 -8.37 -4.84 12.04
CA ASP A 142 -8.56 -4.23 13.37
C ASP A 142 -8.27 -2.72 13.39
N HIS A 143 -7.80 -2.15 12.27
CA HIS A 143 -7.51 -0.72 12.14
C HIS A 143 -7.94 -0.19 10.77
N LEU A 144 -8.97 0.64 10.81
CA LEU A 144 -9.59 1.26 9.65
C LEU A 144 -8.57 2.01 8.80
N HIS A 145 -8.68 1.86 7.49
CA HIS A 145 -7.90 2.61 6.51
C HIS A 145 -8.72 2.77 5.24
N GLN A 146 -8.83 4.01 4.75
CA GLN A 146 -9.52 4.31 3.50
C GLN A 146 -8.52 4.39 2.35
N HIS A 147 -8.75 3.60 1.32
CA HIS A 147 -7.98 3.63 0.10
C HIS A 147 -8.39 4.80 -0.79
N ALA A 148 -7.39 5.47 -1.36
CA ALA A 148 -7.55 6.40 -2.47
C ALA A 148 -6.63 5.96 -3.61
N VAL A 149 -7.22 5.36 -4.65
CA VAL A 149 -6.50 4.75 -5.78
C VAL A 149 -6.69 5.62 -7.03
N PRO A 150 -5.65 6.27 -7.57
CA PRO A 150 -5.76 7.03 -8.80
C PRO A 150 -5.96 6.12 -10.02
N ARG A 151 -6.74 6.60 -10.99
CA ARG A 151 -7.18 5.86 -12.19
C ARG A 151 -6.97 6.68 -13.47
N TRP A 152 -6.74 5.98 -14.59
CA TRP A 152 -6.56 6.56 -15.92
C TRP A 152 -7.47 5.91 -16.97
N GLY A 153 -7.75 6.62 -18.05
CA GLY A 153 -8.48 6.03 -19.17
C GLY A 153 -7.69 4.85 -19.76
N GLY A 154 -8.28 3.65 -19.76
CA GLY A 154 -7.62 2.45 -20.28
C GLY A 154 -6.79 1.67 -19.25
N ASP A 155 -6.77 2.08 -17.98
CA ASP A 155 -6.19 1.28 -16.89
C ASP A 155 -7.16 0.15 -16.47
N THR A 156 -7.39 -0.82 -17.36
CA THR A 156 -8.47 -1.81 -17.20
C THR A 156 -8.61 -2.39 -15.79
N ASN A 157 -9.85 -2.35 -15.30
CA ASN A 157 -10.33 -2.73 -13.98
C ASN A 157 -9.95 -4.17 -13.57
N PHE A 158 -9.63 -4.34 -12.27
CA PHE A 158 -9.75 -5.57 -11.47
C PHE A 158 -9.20 -6.89 -12.07
N MET A 159 -7.97 -6.90 -12.60
CA MET A 159 -7.03 -8.05 -12.51
C MET A 159 -5.62 -7.65 -13.00
N PRO A 160 -4.53 -8.20 -12.42
CA PRO A 160 -3.17 -8.04 -12.90
C PRO A 160 -2.91 -8.97 -14.08
N VAL A 161 -3.40 -8.62 -15.28
CA VAL A 161 -3.17 -9.42 -16.48
C VAL A 161 -1.87 -8.96 -17.14
N ILE A 162 -0.80 -9.69 -16.82
CA ILE A 162 0.48 -9.80 -17.57
C ILE A 162 1.43 -8.61 -17.48
N GLY A 163 1.77 -8.18 -16.27
CA GLY A 163 2.95 -7.35 -16.03
C GLY A 163 3.56 -7.67 -14.67
N LEU A 164 4.59 -8.51 -14.64
CA LEU A 164 5.42 -8.77 -13.45
C LEU A 164 6.20 -7.53 -12.97
N THR A 165 5.82 -6.33 -13.41
CA THR A 165 6.39 -5.06 -12.98
C THR A 165 5.81 -4.69 -11.63
N ARG A 166 6.26 -5.39 -10.58
CA ARG A 166 6.09 -4.93 -9.20
C ARG A 166 6.76 -3.55 -9.09
N VAL A 167 6.00 -2.56 -8.65
CA VAL A 167 6.51 -1.22 -8.36
C VAL A 167 7.65 -1.37 -7.35
N LEU A 168 8.85 -0.93 -7.74
CA LEU A 168 10.06 -1.09 -6.92
C LEU A 168 10.00 -0.14 -5.70
N PRO A 169 10.55 -0.53 -4.53
CA PRO A 169 10.57 0.32 -3.33
C PRO A 169 11.21 1.71 -3.54
N GLN A 170 12.16 1.84 -4.46
CA GLN A 170 12.76 3.12 -4.82
C GLN A 170 11.72 4.10 -5.42
N VAL A 171 10.84 3.58 -6.26
CA VAL A 171 9.74 4.35 -6.86
C VAL A 171 8.74 4.81 -5.79
N LEU A 172 8.53 4.03 -4.72
CA LEU A 172 7.65 4.42 -3.61
C LEU A 172 8.23 5.60 -2.82
N ARG A 173 9.53 5.62 -2.54
CA ARG A 173 10.18 6.74 -1.84
C ARG A 173 10.11 8.02 -2.66
N GLU A 174 10.39 7.94 -3.96
CA GLU A 174 10.29 9.06 -4.88
C GLU A 174 8.84 9.57 -5.01
N THR A 175 7.88 8.65 -5.14
CA THR A 175 6.45 8.98 -5.17
C THR A 175 6.02 9.66 -3.86
N ARG A 176 6.46 9.14 -2.71
CA ARG A 176 6.15 9.74 -1.40
C ARG A 176 6.68 11.16 -1.31
N ALA A 177 7.96 11.36 -1.65
CA ALA A 177 8.59 12.68 -1.62
C ALA A 177 7.86 13.68 -2.53
N LEU A 178 7.52 13.25 -3.74
CA LEU A 178 6.81 14.09 -4.71
C LEU A 178 5.41 14.49 -4.22
N LEU A 179 4.65 13.54 -3.66
CA LEU A 179 3.32 13.83 -3.11
C LEU A 179 3.40 14.69 -1.84
N ALA A 180 4.35 14.42 -0.95
CA ALA A 180 4.54 15.19 0.28
C ALA A 180 4.93 16.64 -0.02
N GLN A 181 5.80 16.88 -1.00
CA GLN A 181 6.19 18.23 -1.44
C GLN A 181 5.00 19.06 -1.97
N HIS A 182 4.00 18.39 -2.56
CA HIS A 182 2.81 19.03 -3.10
C HIS A 182 1.64 19.01 -2.11
N TRP A 183 1.83 18.44 -0.92
CA TRP A 183 0.80 18.46 0.10
C TRP A 183 0.71 19.87 0.70
N PRO A 184 -0.48 20.45 0.80
CA PRO A 184 -0.62 21.80 1.36
C PRO A 184 -0.24 21.81 2.84
N ASP A 185 0.59 22.78 3.26
CA ASP A 185 0.95 23.05 4.66
C ASP A 185 -0.21 23.69 5.46
N GLY A 186 -1.46 23.23 5.25
CA GLY A 186 -2.67 23.84 5.80
C GLY A 186 -3.19 25.06 5.03
N ARG A 187 -2.64 25.36 3.84
CA ARG A 187 -3.14 26.41 2.94
C ARG A 187 -3.92 25.77 1.78
N PRO A 188 -5.18 26.16 1.51
CA PRO A 188 -5.96 25.55 0.43
C PRO A 188 -5.23 25.69 -0.91
N VAL A 189 -5.17 24.60 -1.68
CA VAL A 189 -4.69 24.61 -3.07
C VAL A 189 -5.62 25.52 -3.86
N PRO A 190 -5.12 26.54 -4.58
CA PRO A 190 -5.97 27.40 -5.41
C PRO A 190 -6.77 26.54 -6.40
N GLU A 191 -8.08 26.73 -6.44
CA GLU A 191 -8.90 26.18 -7.51
C GLU A 191 -8.41 26.79 -8.84
N ALA A 192 -8.15 25.93 -9.83
CA ALA A 192 -7.80 26.32 -11.18
C ALA A 192 -9.06 26.68 -11.99
#